data_AF-A0A537XBE5-F1
#
_entry.id   AF-A0A537XBE5-F1
#
_cell.length_a   1.000
_cell.length_b   1.000
_cell.length_c   1.000
_cell.angle_alpha   90.00
_cell.angle_beta   90.00
_cell.angle_gamma   90.00
#
_symmetry.space_group_name_H-M   'P 1'
#
loop_
_entity.id
_entity.type
_entity.pdbx_description
1 polymer ?
#
loop_
_entity_poly.entity_id
_entity_poly.type
_entity_poly.pdbx_seq_one_letter_code
_entity_poly.pdbx_strand_id
1 'polypeptide(L)'
;MDLTDAQLEELAEIVARRVVELLRDRPTEPQPFIDAAEVARRFGVTRSWVYDHAGPLGAIRLGAGPRARLRFDSGAVALALARADEPMDPSPPWRSPRRRRRPRHGFTASGVPLLPIRGDPPP
;
A
#
# COMPACT_ATOMS: atom_id res chain seq x y z
N MET A 1 48.72 15.59 -16.02
CA MET A 1 48.98 14.63 -14.94
C MET A 1 47.87 13.61 -15.10
N ASP A 2 48.15 12.52 -15.82
CA ASP A 2 47.12 11.52 -16.12
C ASP A 2 46.98 10.61 -14.91
N LEU A 3 45.74 10.45 -14.45
CA LEU A 3 45.40 9.51 -13.39
C LEU A 3 45.44 8.11 -13.97
N THR A 4 46.15 7.21 -13.31
CA THR A 4 46.15 5.80 -13.68
C THR A 4 44.84 5.14 -13.23
N ASP A 5 44.47 4.03 -13.87
CA ASP A 5 43.31 3.23 -13.46
C ASP A 5 43.39 2.82 -11.98
N ALA A 6 44.60 2.50 -11.50
CA ALA A 6 44.83 2.17 -10.09
C ALA A 6 44.53 3.34 -9.13
N GLN A 7 44.87 4.57 -9.53
CA GLN A 7 44.56 5.77 -8.74
C GLN A 7 43.06 6.08 -8.73
N LEU A 8 42.36 5.80 -9.84
CA LEU A 8 40.91 5.91 -9.93
C LEU A 8 40.22 4.88 -9.03
N GLU A 9 40.72 3.65 -8.99
CA GLU A 9 40.19 2.57 -8.15
C GLU A 9 40.39 2.88 -6.65
N GLU A 10 41.58 3.36 -6.28
CA GLU A 10 41.87 3.79 -4.90
C GLU A 10 40.96 4.96 -4.48
N LEU A 11 40.76 5.94 -5.37
CA LEU A 11 39.84 7.05 -5.11
C LEU A 11 38.40 6.56 -4.94
N ALA A 12 37.94 5.64 -5.78
CA ALA A 12 36.59 5.07 -5.70
C ALA A 12 36.37 4.38 -4.35
N GLU A 13 37.34 3.60 -3.87
CA GLU A 13 37.26 2.92 -2.58
C GLU A 13 37.23 3.91 -1.40
N ILE A 14 38.06 4.95 -1.45
CA ILE A 14 38.07 6.01 -0.43
C ILE A 14 36.71 6.73 -0.38
N VAL A 15 36.17 7.09 -1.55
CA VAL A 15 34.87 7.74 -1.65
C VAL A 15 33.76 6.81 -1.16
N ALA A 16 33.73 5.54 -1.58
CA ALA A 16 32.72 4.58 -1.18
C ALA A 16 32.69 4.40 0.34
N ARG A 17 33.86 4.20 0.96
CA ARG A 17 33.98 4.12 2.43
C ARG A 17 33.48 5.38 3.11
N ARG A 18 33.87 6.55 2.62
CA ARG A 18 33.44 7.83 3.21
C ARG A 18 31.94 8.05 3.09
N VAL A 19 31.33 7.67 1.96
CA VAL A 19 29.89 7.72 1.76
C VAL A 19 29.17 6.80 2.75
N VAL A 20 29.65 5.58 2.96
CA VAL A 20 29.05 4.65 3.93
C VAL A 20 29.11 5.21 5.35
N GLU A 21 30.25 5.77 5.77
CA GLU A 21 30.37 6.44 7.08
C GLU A 21 29.36 7.56 7.23
N LEU A 22 29.25 8.45 6.24
CA LEU A 22 28.32 9.58 6.25
C LEU A 22 26.85 9.14 6.28
N LEU A 23 26.52 8.03 5.61
CA LEU A 23 25.16 7.47 5.62
C LEU A 23 24.82 6.80 6.97
N ARG A 24 25.80 6.20 7.65
CA ARG A 24 25.61 5.61 9.00
C ARG A 24 25.43 6.66 10.09
N ASP A 25 26.19 7.75 10.01
CA ASP A 25 26.15 8.84 11.00
C ASP A 25 24.97 9.79 10.81
N ARG A 26 24.22 9.63 9.71
CA ARG A 26 23.01 10.42 9.51
C ARG A 26 21.99 9.97 10.56
N PRO A 27 21.57 10.85 11.50
CA PRO A 27 20.49 10.49 12.39
C PRO A 27 19.32 10.07 11.51
N THR A 28 18.79 8.86 11.75
CA THR A 28 17.53 8.45 11.15
C THR A 28 16.50 9.39 11.72
N GLU A 29 16.25 10.51 11.03
CA GLU A 29 15.16 11.39 11.41
C GLU A 29 13.91 10.54 11.46
N PRO A 30 13.13 10.58 12.56
CA PRO A 30 11.89 9.85 12.64
C PRO A 30 11.05 10.23 11.42
N GLN A 31 10.85 9.27 10.52
CA GLN A 31 10.09 9.55 9.32
C GLN A 31 8.66 9.90 9.75
N PRO A 32 8.10 11.01 9.24
CA PRO A 32 6.83 11.50 9.76
C PRO A 32 5.73 10.46 9.54
N PHE A 33 4.89 10.28 10.56
CA PHE A 33 3.72 9.42 10.46
C PHE A 33 2.69 10.00 9.49
N ILE A 34 2.57 9.38 8.33
CA ILE A 34 1.62 9.76 7.28
C ILE A 34 0.31 8.98 7.39
N ASP A 35 -0.73 9.49 6.76
CA ASP A 35 -2.02 8.79 6.65
C ASP A 35 -2.12 7.99 5.34
N ALA A 36 -3.20 7.22 5.20
CA ALA A 36 -3.42 6.39 4.02
C ALA A 36 -3.61 7.22 2.72
N ALA A 37 -4.09 8.46 2.82
CA ALA A 37 -4.27 9.34 1.67
C ALA A 37 -2.92 9.79 1.12
N GLU A 38 -2.00 10.12 2.02
CA GLU A 38 -0.65 10.52 1.69
C GLU A 38 0.20 9.35 1.18
N VAL A 39 0.05 8.15 1.76
CA VAL A 39 0.67 6.93 1.20
C VAL A 39 0.22 6.70 -0.24
N ALA A 40 -1.09 6.74 -0.49
CA ALA A 40 -1.66 6.58 -1.82
C ALA A 40 -1.07 7.58 -2.83
N ARG A 41 -0.97 8.85 -2.44
CA ARG A 41 -0.41 9.92 -3.27
C ARG A 41 1.07 9.72 -3.58
N ARG A 42 1.88 9.36 -2.56
CA ARG A 42 3.35 9.23 -2.71
C ARG A 42 3.75 8.05 -3.58
N PHE A 43 3.06 6.93 -3.45
CA PHE A 43 3.44 5.67 -4.09
C PHE A 43 2.54 5.29 -5.27
N GLY A 44 1.61 6.17 -5.68
CA GLY A 44 0.76 5.95 -6.85
C GLY A 44 -0.27 4.82 -6.70
N VAL A 45 -0.60 4.42 -5.47
CA VAL A 45 -1.59 3.36 -5.18
C VAL A 45 -2.93 3.93 -4.77
N THR A 46 -3.99 3.11 -4.77
CA THR A 46 -5.32 3.57 -4.30
C THR A 46 -5.43 3.54 -2.78
N ARG A 47 -6.23 4.42 -2.18
CA ARG A 47 -6.50 4.40 -0.73
C ARG A 47 -7.09 3.06 -0.24
N SER A 48 -7.96 2.45 -1.04
CA SER A 48 -8.52 1.13 -0.75
C SER A 48 -7.42 0.07 -0.65
N TRP A 49 -6.49 0.07 -1.60
CA TRP A 49 -5.34 -0.83 -1.56
C TRP A 49 -4.49 -0.64 -0.31
N VAL A 50 -4.26 0.61 0.12
CA VAL A 50 -3.51 0.91 1.36
C VAL A 50 -4.22 0.34 2.60
N TYR A 51 -5.55 0.42 2.67
CA TYR A 51 -6.30 -0.20 3.77
C TYR A 51 -6.22 -1.73 3.71
N ASP A 52 -6.34 -2.31 2.53
CA ASP A 52 -6.26 -3.76 2.32
C ASP A 52 -4.87 -4.31 2.70
N HIS A 53 -3.80 -3.52 2.53
CA HIS A 53 -2.42 -3.90 2.82
C HIS A 53 -1.86 -3.23 4.09
N ALA A 54 -2.73 -2.72 4.97
CA ALA A 54 -2.29 -1.94 6.13
C ALA A 54 -1.33 -2.69 7.07
N GLY A 55 -1.54 -4.00 7.27
CA GLY A 55 -0.65 -4.84 8.09
C GLY A 55 0.77 -4.94 7.53
N PRO A 56 0.95 -5.44 6.29
CA PRO A 56 2.25 -5.49 5.61
C PRO A 56 2.96 -4.14 5.51
N LEU A 57 2.21 -3.05 5.40
CA LEU A 57 2.75 -1.68 5.35
C LEU A 57 3.17 -1.12 6.73
N GLY A 58 2.99 -1.88 7.81
CA GLY A 58 3.36 -1.45 9.16
C GLY A 58 2.41 -0.42 9.76
N ALA A 59 1.12 -0.49 9.48
CA ALA A 59 0.15 0.46 10.02
C ALA A 59 0.09 0.44 11.56
N ILE A 60 0.15 1.63 12.15
CA ILE A 60 0.01 1.88 13.58
C ILE A 60 -1.41 2.41 13.85
N ARG A 61 -2.15 1.74 14.72
CA ARG A 61 -3.46 2.21 15.19
C ARG A 61 -3.29 3.25 16.28
N LEU A 62 -3.83 4.44 16.05
CA LEU A 62 -3.95 5.48 17.07
C LEU A 62 -5.31 5.36 17.77
N GLY A 63 -5.28 4.83 18.99
CA GLY A 63 -6.44 4.61 19.84
C GLY A 63 -6.95 3.16 19.86
N ALA A 64 -7.85 2.87 20.80
CA ALA A 64 -8.40 1.52 21.03
C ALA A 64 -9.77 1.25 20.38
N GLY A 65 -10.36 2.26 19.74
CA GLY A 65 -11.69 2.14 19.15
C GLY A 65 -11.73 1.34 17.84
N PRO A 66 -12.90 0.83 17.44
CA PRO A 66 -13.06 0.07 16.19
C PRO A 66 -12.75 0.89 14.93
N ARG A 67 -12.77 2.23 15.03
CA ARG A 67 -12.40 3.18 13.96
C ARG A 67 -11.12 3.96 14.28
N ALA A 68 -10.22 3.39 15.09
CA ALA A 68 -8.91 3.97 15.36
C ALA A 68 -8.20 4.35 14.06
N ARG A 69 -7.61 5.55 14.03
CA ARG A 69 -6.97 6.07 12.82
C ARG A 69 -5.68 5.29 12.56
N LEU A 70 -5.46 4.88 11.32
CA LEU A 70 -4.21 4.27 10.90
C LEU A 70 -3.20 5.35 10.53
N ARG A 71 -1.98 5.18 11.02
CA ARG A 71 -0.79 5.94 10.62
C ARG A 71 0.27 5.00 10.10
N PHE A 72 1.15 5.53 9.27
CA PHE A 72 2.20 4.77 8.60
C PHE A 72 3.52 5.51 8.75
N ASP A 73 4.58 4.78 9.06
CA ASP A 73 5.93 5.30 8.91
C ASP A 73 6.29 5.32 7.42
N SER A 74 6.68 6.49 6.88
CA SER A 74 6.92 6.59 5.44
C SER A 74 8.14 5.79 4.95
N GLY A 75 9.15 5.60 5.81
CA GLY A 75 10.31 4.78 5.49
C GLY A 75 9.98 3.29 5.48
N ALA A 76 9.20 2.83 6.47
CA ALA A 76 8.74 1.44 6.53
C ALA A 76 7.86 1.08 5.32
N VAL A 77 6.98 1.99 4.89
CA VAL A 77 6.16 1.80 3.68
C VAL A 77 7.02 1.69 2.42
N ALA A 78 8.00 2.58 2.24
CA ALA A 78 8.90 2.53 1.09
C ALA A 78 9.66 1.20 1.02
N LEU A 79 10.17 0.75 2.17
CA LEU A 79 10.89 -0.51 2.28
C LEU A 79 9.98 -1.73 2.04
N ALA A 80 8.74 -1.71 2.53
CA ALA A 80 7.77 -2.78 2.30
C ALA A 80 7.41 -2.90 0.82
N LEU A 81 7.25 -1.77 0.11
CA LEU A 81 6.97 -1.75 -1.32
C LEU A 81 8.17 -2.20 -2.15
N ALA A 82 9.39 -1.77 -1.79
CA ALA A 82 10.61 -2.20 -2.48
C ALA A 82 10.82 -3.72 -2.41
N ARG A 83 10.47 -4.36 -1.29
CA ARG A 83 10.51 -5.83 -1.15
C ARG A 83 9.44 -6.55 -1.96
N ALA A 84 8.29 -5.90 -2.20
CA ALA A 84 7.23 -6.46 -3.02
C ALA A 84 7.56 -6.42 -4.52
N ASP A 85 8.46 -5.52 -4.93
CA ASP A 85 8.99 -5.42 -6.30
C ASP A 85 10.15 -6.39 -6.58
N GLU A 86 10.69 -7.10 -5.57
CA GLU A 86 11.60 -8.22 -5.84
C GLU A 86 10.85 -9.26 -6.69
N PRO A 87 11.45 -9.76 -7.80
CA PRO A 87 10.77 -10.65 -8.72
C PRO A 87 10.48 -11.98 -8.03
N MET A 88 9.32 -12.04 -7.40
CA MET A 88 8.67 -13.25 -7.00
C MET A 88 8.17 -13.88 -8.31
N ASP A 89 8.72 -15.06 -8.63
CA ASP A 89 8.40 -15.97 -9.73
C ASP A 89 6.98 -15.71 -10.28
N PRO A 90 6.78 -15.48 -11.61
CA PRO A 90 5.60 -14.80 -12.13
C PRO A 90 4.32 -15.52 -11.75
N SER A 91 3.72 -15.06 -10.65
CA SER A 91 2.40 -15.49 -10.23
C SER A 91 1.41 -14.93 -11.24
N PRO A 92 0.46 -15.75 -11.73
CA PRO A 92 -0.46 -15.34 -12.78
C PRO A 92 -1.16 -14.03 -12.42
N PRO A 93 -1.44 -13.16 -13.42
CA PRO A 93 -1.94 -11.82 -13.16
C PRO A 93 -3.19 -11.90 -12.29
N TRP A 94 -3.12 -11.25 -11.12
CA TRP A 94 -4.23 -11.10 -10.19
C TRP A 94 -5.42 -10.53 -10.94
N ARG A 95 -6.33 -11.41 -11.38
CA ARG A 95 -7.61 -11.00 -11.94
C ARG A 95 -8.39 -10.43 -10.78
N SER A 96 -8.53 -9.11 -10.74
CA SER A 96 -9.47 -8.45 -9.83
C SER A 96 -10.81 -9.15 -9.97
N PRO A 97 -11.44 -9.65 -8.88
CA PRO A 97 -12.73 -10.30 -9.00
C PRO A 97 -13.71 -9.30 -9.58
N ARG A 98 -14.09 -9.48 -10.86
CA ARG A 98 -15.18 -8.73 -11.47
C ARG A 98 -16.39 -8.97 -10.56
N ARG A 99 -16.80 -7.93 -9.82
CA ARG A 99 -17.98 -7.95 -8.96
C ARG A 99 -19.12 -8.62 -9.72
N ARG A 100 -19.43 -9.87 -9.38
CA ARG A 100 -20.61 -10.56 -9.89
C ARG A 100 -21.80 -9.72 -9.43
N ARG A 101 -22.41 -8.98 -10.37
CA ARG A 101 -23.65 -8.26 -10.12
C ARG A 101 -24.66 -9.32 -9.68
N ARG A 102 -24.97 -9.36 -8.38
CA ARG A 102 -26.04 -10.20 -7.87
C ARG A 102 -27.33 -9.79 -8.60
N PRO A 103 -28.09 -10.71 -9.18
CA PRO A 103 -29.37 -10.38 -9.78
C PRO A 103 -30.28 -9.79 -8.69
N ARG A 104 -30.78 -8.57 -8.93
CA ARG A 104 -31.74 -7.91 -8.05
C ARG A 104 -33.07 -8.63 -8.18
N HIS A 105 -33.36 -9.54 -7.26
CA HIS A 105 -34.69 -10.11 -7.12
C HIS A 105 -35.60 -9.03 -6.53
N GLY A 106 -36.61 -8.58 -7.28
CA GLY A 106 -37.77 -7.86 -6.72
C GLY A 106 -37.85 -6.34 -6.90
N PHE A 107 -37.38 -5.76 -8.02
CA PHE A 107 -37.62 -4.34 -8.32
C PHE A 107 -38.40 -4.18 -9.63
N THR A 108 -39.49 -3.42 -9.61
CA THR A 108 -40.17 -2.96 -10.84
C THR A 108 -39.40 -1.78 -11.45
N ALA A 109 -39.71 -1.44 -12.71
CA ALA A 109 -39.05 -0.36 -13.45
C ALA A 109 -39.11 1.03 -12.75
N SER A 110 -40.01 1.23 -11.78
CA SER A 110 -40.15 2.47 -11.01
C SER A 110 -39.34 2.52 -9.71
N GLY A 111 -38.62 1.46 -9.36
CA GLY A 111 -37.66 1.55 -8.27
C GLY A 111 -38.24 1.35 -6.85
N VAL A 112 -39.40 0.71 -6.71
CA VAL A 112 -40.05 0.52 -5.40
C VAL A 112 -40.01 -0.96 -5.00
N PRO A 113 -39.62 -1.31 -3.76
CA PRO A 113 -39.67 -2.68 -3.28
C PRO A 113 -41.12 -3.20 -3.26
N LEU A 114 -41.38 -4.32 -3.93
CA LEU A 114 -42.68 -4.99 -3.86
C LEU A 114 -42.83 -5.66 -2.49
N LEU A 115 -43.90 -5.31 -1.78
CA LEU A 115 -44.28 -6.01 -0.55
C LEU A 115 -44.92 -7.36 -0.91
N PRO A 116 -44.59 -8.44 -0.18
CA PRO A 116 -45.16 -9.76 -0.43
C PRO A 116 -46.64 -9.77 -0.04
N ILE A 117 -47.53 -9.83 -1.05
CA ILE A 117 -48.96 -10.01 -0.83
C ILE A 117 -49.19 -11.51 -0.60
N ARG A 118 -49.37 -11.91 0.66
CA ARG A 118 -49.98 -13.21 0.97
C ARG A 118 -51.46 -13.08 0.62
N GLY A 119 -51.89 -13.65 -0.50
CA GLY A 119 -53.30 -13.91 -0.74
C GLY A 119 -53.66 -15.25 -0.12
N ASP A 120 -54.59 -15.26 0.84
CA ASP A 120 -55.37 -16.47 1.09
C ASP A 120 -56.33 -16.68 -0.10
N PRO A 121 -56.52 -17.91 -0.59
CA PRO A 121 -57.50 -18.16 -1.64
C PRO A 121 -58.94 -17.98 -1.08
N PRO A 122 -59.87 -17.43 -1.88
CA PRO A 122 -61.29 -17.31 -1.50
C PRO A 122 -61.96 -18.71 -1.40
N PRO A 123 -63.09 -18.83 -0.67
CA PRO A 123 -63.51 -20.03 0.07
C PRO A 123 -63.84 -21.26 -0.78
#